data_AF-A0A959S8X2-F1
#
_entry.id   AF-A0A959S8X2-F1
#
_cell.length_a   1.000
_cell.length_b   1.000
_cell.length_c   1.000
_cell.angle_alpha   90.00
_cell.angle_beta   90.00
_cell.angle_gamma   90.00
#
_symmetry.space_group_name_H-M   'P 1'
#
loop_
_entity.id
_entity.type
_entity.pdbx_description
1 polymer ?
#
loop_
_entity_poly.entity_id
_entity_poly.type
_entity_poly.pdbx_seq_one_letter_code
_entity_poly.pdbx_strand_id
1 'polypeptide(L)'
;KQQATMDLYRKAGVNPASGCLPMLVQMPVLFAMFRFFPSSIELRQQSFLWADDLSTYDSIASLPFSVPLGYGSHVSLFTILMAASTILYTAINSKQMPSQQGMPGMKMMMYIFPFMMLFFMNSLPAGLSYYYLLANMISILQMTLFKHLFVDEDKIRAQLLQNMKTPKKKSRWQQRIEEMQKQQNAARRR
;
A
#
# COMPACT_ATOMS: atom_id res chain seq x y z
N LYS A 1 9.41 -22.24 -12.30
CA LYS A 1 8.12 -21.87 -11.66
C LYS A 1 7.74 -20.41 -11.90
N GLN A 2 8.60 -19.43 -11.57
CA GLN A 2 8.31 -18.00 -11.81
C GLN A 2 7.96 -17.64 -13.26
N GLN A 3 8.68 -18.19 -14.26
CA GLN A 3 8.37 -17.97 -15.68
C GLN A 3 6.97 -18.46 -16.09
N ALA A 4 6.56 -19.65 -15.60
CA ALA A 4 5.23 -20.19 -15.89
C ALA A 4 4.10 -19.33 -15.28
N THR A 5 4.32 -18.76 -14.09
CA THR A 5 3.40 -17.80 -13.46
C THR A 5 3.31 -16.50 -14.25
N MET A 6 4.44 -16.00 -14.76
CA MET A 6 4.48 -14.79 -15.60
C MET A 6 3.81 -15.01 -16.96
N ASP A 7 3.99 -16.19 -17.56
CA ASP A 7 3.31 -16.58 -18.79
C ASP A 7 1.80 -16.73 -18.58
N LEU A 8 1.36 -17.24 -17.43
CA LEU A 8 -0.05 -17.27 -17.05
C LEU A 8 -0.65 -15.86 -16.95
N TYR A 9 0.02 -14.94 -16.23
CA TYR A 9 -0.45 -13.54 -16.14
C TYR A 9 -0.51 -12.85 -17.51
N ARG A 10 0.48 -13.12 -18.38
CA ARG A 10 0.49 -12.62 -19.76
C ARG A 10 -0.66 -13.16 -20.59
N LYS A 11 -0.96 -14.47 -20.50
CA LYS A 11 -2.11 -15.10 -21.19
C LYS A 11 -3.44 -14.55 -20.67
N ALA A 12 -3.56 -14.36 -19.36
CA ALA A 12 -4.72 -13.74 -18.73
C ALA A 12 -4.85 -12.25 -19.04
N GLY A 13 -3.79 -11.61 -19.56
CA GLY A 13 -3.75 -10.19 -19.89
C GLY A 13 -3.63 -9.25 -18.68
N VAL A 14 -3.18 -9.77 -17.53
CA VAL A 14 -3.06 -9.03 -16.27
C VAL A 14 -1.63 -8.55 -16.06
N ASN A 15 -1.47 -7.29 -15.63
CA ASN A 15 -0.16 -6.72 -15.31
C ASN A 15 0.11 -6.80 -13.79
N PRO A 16 1.12 -7.58 -13.33
CA PRO A 16 1.46 -7.66 -11.92
C PRO A 16 2.00 -6.34 -11.33
N ALA A 17 2.51 -5.42 -12.16
CA ALA A 17 2.98 -4.11 -11.71
C ALA A 17 1.86 -3.08 -11.47
N SER A 18 0.60 -3.41 -11.81
CA SER A 18 -0.53 -2.51 -11.53
C SER A 18 -0.72 -2.24 -10.02
N GLY A 19 -0.22 -3.13 -9.16
CA GLY A 19 -0.31 -2.99 -7.71
C GLY A 19 0.59 -1.91 -7.09
N CYS A 20 1.66 -1.46 -7.76
CA CYS A 20 2.54 -0.40 -7.24
C CYS A 20 2.21 1.00 -7.77
N LEU A 21 1.33 1.11 -8.78
CA LEU A 21 0.88 2.39 -9.32
C LEU A 21 0.23 3.31 -8.25
N PRO A 22 -0.61 2.80 -7.32
CA PRO A 22 -1.17 3.64 -6.26
C PRO A 22 -0.09 4.26 -5.38
N MET A 23 0.99 3.52 -5.12
CA MET A 23 2.10 4.02 -4.28
C MET A 23 2.80 5.20 -4.94
N LEU A 24 3.02 5.15 -6.26
CA LEU A 24 3.67 6.24 -7.00
C LEU A 24 2.84 7.52 -6.97
N VAL A 25 1.52 7.39 -7.10
CA VAL A 25 0.59 8.54 -7.04
C VAL A 25 0.46 9.07 -5.60
N GLN A 26 0.63 8.21 -4.58
CA GLN A 26 0.52 8.59 -3.18
C GLN A 26 1.73 9.39 -2.67
N MET A 27 2.94 9.15 -3.18
CA MET A 27 4.17 9.76 -2.66
C MET A 27 4.13 11.32 -2.63
N PRO A 28 3.68 12.03 -3.69
CA PRO A 28 3.54 13.48 -3.65
C PRO A 28 2.55 13.98 -2.59
N VAL A 29 1.43 13.25 -2.40
CA VAL A 29 0.40 13.61 -1.42
C VAL A 29 0.94 13.49 0.00
N LEU A 30 1.66 12.40 0.29
CA LEU A 30 2.33 12.18 1.57
C LEU A 30 3.31 13.31 1.89
N PHE A 31 4.13 13.71 0.91
CA PHE A 31 5.08 14.81 1.07
C PHE A 31 4.41 16.16 1.34
N ALA A 32 3.32 16.45 0.61
CA ALA A 32 2.54 17.67 0.80
C ALA A 32 1.95 17.74 2.22
N MET A 33 1.32 16.65 2.69
CA MET A 33 0.71 16.61 4.02
C MET A 33 1.73 16.68 5.14
N PHE A 34 2.88 16.00 5.01
CA PHE A 34 3.95 16.05 6.01
C PHE A 34 4.53 17.46 6.17
N ARG A 35 4.52 18.29 5.11
CA ARG A 35 4.89 19.70 5.20
C ARG A 35 3.77 20.61 5.65
N PHE A 36 2.53 20.32 5.27
CA PHE A 36 1.38 21.16 5.58
C PHE A 36 1.08 21.20 7.08
N PHE A 37 0.87 20.05 7.73
CA PHE A 37 0.42 20.01 9.13
C PHE A 37 1.36 20.73 10.12
N PRO A 38 2.70 20.64 10.02
CA PRO A 38 3.60 21.41 10.89
C PRO A 38 3.72 22.90 10.53
N SER A 39 3.43 23.29 9.29
CA SER A 39 3.65 24.68 8.80
C SER A 39 2.40 25.55 8.82
N SER A 40 1.22 24.95 8.86
CA SER A 40 -0.06 25.65 8.88
C SER A 40 -0.31 26.31 10.23
N ILE A 41 -0.27 27.65 10.25
CA ILE A 41 -0.49 28.48 11.44
C ILE A 41 -1.93 28.30 11.98
N GLU A 42 -2.89 28.06 11.09
CA GLU A 42 -4.31 27.89 11.46
C GLU A 42 -4.58 26.64 12.31
N LEU A 43 -3.73 25.61 12.19
CA LEU A 43 -3.87 24.35 12.94
C LEU A 43 -3.16 24.40 14.31
N ARG A 44 -2.40 25.47 14.58
CA ARG A 44 -1.71 25.66 15.86
C ARG A 44 -2.73 25.98 16.95
N GLN A 45 -2.63 25.28 18.08
CA GLN A 45 -3.53 25.42 19.24
C GLN A 45 -5.02 25.17 18.93
N GLN A 46 -5.33 24.48 17.83
CA GLN A 46 -6.69 24.03 17.56
C GLN A 46 -6.92 22.68 18.19
N SER A 47 -7.91 22.61 19.08
CA SER A 47 -8.34 21.36 19.70
C SER A 47 -9.31 20.61 18.79
N PHE A 48 -9.20 19.28 18.78
CA PHE A 48 -10.11 18.41 18.05
C PHE A 48 -10.26 17.06 18.76
N LEU A 49 -11.51 16.70 19.07
CA LEU A 49 -11.87 15.51 19.85
C LEU A 49 -11.15 15.46 21.20
N TRP A 50 -10.10 14.64 21.34
CA TRP A 50 -9.30 14.47 22.56
C TRP A 50 -7.89 15.07 22.42
N ALA A 51 -7.55 15.63 21.27
CA ALA A 51 -6.28 16.34 21.09
C ALA A 51 -6.49 17.82 21.39
N ASP A 52 -5.67 18.36 22.28
CA ASP A 52 -5.72 19.77 22.64
C ASP A 52 -5.08 20.68 21.58
N ASP A 53 -4.14 20.15 20.79
CA ASP A 53 -3.47 20.87 19.70
C ASP A 53 -3.15 19.93 18.54
N LEU A 54 -3.71 20.21 17.36
CA LEU A 54 -3.51 19.46 16.11
C LEU A 54 -2.09 19.60 15.52
N SER A 55 -1.36 20.67 15.87
CA SER A 55 0.00 20.93 15.40
C SER A 55 1.08 20.21 16.21
N THR A 56 0.73 19.71 17.41
CA THR A 56 1.59 18.90 18.27
C THR A 56 1.05 17.46 18.37
N TYR A 57 1.77 16.56 19.04
CA TYR A 57 1.28 15.21 19.29
C TYR A 57 0.09 15.22 20.27
N ASP A 58 -0.80 14.23 20.18
CA ASP A 58 -1.82 13.99 21.20
C ASP A 58 -1.28 13.09 22.33
N SER A 59 -1.75 13.28 23.56
CA SER A 59 -1.33 12.47 24.70
C SER A 59 -2.52 12.09 25.57
N ILE A 60 -2.87 10.80 25.58
CA ILE A 60 -3.91 10.28 26.48
C ILE A 60 -3.32 9.68 27.76
N ALA A 61 -2.05 9.28 27.71
CA ALA A 61 -1.32 8.75 28.85
C ALA A 61 0.16 9.11 28.75
N SER A 62 0.73 9.59 29.85
CA SER A 62 2.17 9.73 30.03
C SER A 62 2.75 8.47 30.64
N LEU A 63 3.76 7.89 30.01
CA LEU A 63 4.52 6.77 30.53
C LEU A 63 5.60 7.29 31.48
N PRO A 64 5.85 6.63 32.63
CA PRO A 64 6.91 7.01 33.57
C PRO A 64 8.33 6.69 33.05
N PHE A 65 8.43 6.05 31.88
CA PHE A 65 9.67 5.72 31.19
C PHE A 65 9.55 6.09 29.71
N SER A 66 10.68 6.39 29.07
CA SER A 66 10.73 6.66 27.63
C SER A 66 10.89 5.35 26.87
N VAL A 67 9.98 5.06 25.95
CA VAL A 67 10.05 3.88 25.09
C VAL A 67 11.09 4.13 23.98
N PRO A 68 12.04 3.19 23.75
CA PRO A 68 13.02 3.28 22.66
C PRO A 68 12.37 3.35 21.26
N LEU A 69 13.16 3.65 20.22
CA LEU A 69 12.71 3.73 18.81
C LEU A 69 11.82 4.94 18.46
N GLY A 70 11.90 6.03 19.21
CA GLY A 70 11.22 7.30 18.87
C GLY A 70 9.77 7.42 19.35
N TYR A 71 9.27 6.41 20.08
CA TYR A 71 7.94 6.42 20.67
C TYR A 71 7.80 7.45 21.80
N GLY A 72 8.86 7.68 22.57
CA GLY A 72 8.88 8.71 23.61
C GLY A 72 8.17 8.27 24.89
N SER A 73 7.73 9.24 25.70
CA SER A 73 7.17 9.03 27.04
C SER A 73 5.65 9.25 27.09
N HIS A 74 4.97 9.26 25.96
CA HIS A 74 3.51 9.43 25.90
C HIS A 74 2.88 8.45 24.94
N VAL A 75 1.56 8.27 25.05
CA VAL A 75 0.75 7.46 24.15
C VAL A 75 -0.23 8.35 23.43
N SER A 76 -0.15 8.38 22.11
CA SER A 76 -1.05 9.15 21.26
C SER A 76 -2.16 8.25 20.71
N LEU A 77 -3.41 8.59 20.99
CA LEU A 77 -4.56 7.76 20.61
C LEU A 77 -4.81 7.82 19.10
N PHE A 78 -4.62 8.98 18.45
CA PHE A 78 -4.75 9.05 16.99
C PHE A 78 -3.76 8.13 16.29
N THR A 79 -2.54 8.03 16.80
CA THR A 79 -1.50 7.17 16.22
C THR A 79 -1.85 5.68 16.37
N ILE A 80 -2.44 5.28 17.51
CA ILE A 80 -2.95 3.91 17.70
C ILE A 80 -4.09 3.61 16.73
N LEU A 81 -5.07 4.51 16.62
CA LEU A 81 -6.21 4.33 15.71
C LEU A 81 -5.75 4.28 14.25
N MET A 82 -4.81 5.14 13.87
CA MET A 82 -4.19 5.13 12.55
C MET A 82 -3.51 3.78 12.28
N ALA A 83 -2.71 3.26 13.22
CA ALA A 83 -2.07 1.95 13.06
C ALA A 83 -3.10 0.81 12.94
N ALA A 84 -4.14 0.81 13.78
CA ALA A 84 -5.22 -0.17 13.72
C ALA A 84 -5.96 -0.12 12.37
N SER A 85 -6.30 1.07 11.88
CA SER A 85 -6.93 1.25 10.58
C SER A 85 -6.02 0.81 9.42
N THR A 86 -4.71 1.04 9.53
CA THR A 86 -3.73 0.60 8.53
C THR A 86 -3.60 -0.92 8.50
N ILE A 87 -3.60 -1.58 9.67
CA ILE A 87 -3.59 -3.04 9.79
C ILE A 87 -4.87 -3.61 9.17
N LEU A 88 -6.04 -3.02 9.44
CA LEU A 88 -7.31 -3.43 8.84
C LEU A 88 -7.30 -3.25 7.32
N TYR A 89 -6.89 -2.09 6.82
CA TYR A 89 -6.75 -1.82 5.39
C TYR A 89 -5.82 -2.85 4.73
N THR A 90 -4.68 -3.12 5.35
CA THR A 90 -3.70 -4.12 4.89
C THR A 90 -4.27 -5.54 4.91
N ALA A 91 -5.06 -5.89 5.92
CA ALA A 91 -5.72 -7.18 6.01
C ALA A 91 -6.76 -7.39 4.89
N ILE A 92 -7.48 -6.33 4.51
CA ILE A 92 -8.44 -6.39 3.41
C ILE A 92 -7.70 -6.45 2.06
N ASN A 93 -6.69 -5.60 1.86
CA ASN A 93 -5.93 -5.52 0.61
C ASN A 93 -5.08 -6.78 0.35
N SER A 94 -4.48 -7.36 1.38
CA SER A 94 -3.65 -8.58 1.27
C SER A 94 -4.43 -9.84 0.86
N LYS A 95 -5.76 -9.83 1.00
CA LYS A 95 -6.63 -10.89 0.45
C LYS A 95 -6.78 -10.80 -1.08
N GLN A 96 -6.57 -9.61 -1.65
CA GLN A 96 -6.70 -9.34 -3.07
C GLN A 96 -5.36 -9.51 -3.82
N MET A 97 -4.23 -9.45 -3.12
CA MET A 97 -2.93 -9.74 -3.73
C MET A 97 -2.77 -11.25 -3.98
N PRO A 98 -2.43 -11.66 -5.21
CA PRO A 98 -2.04 -13.04 -5.45
C PRO A 98 -0.80 -13.36 -4.62
N SER A 99 -0.84 -14.47 -3.88
CA SER A 99 0.30 -14.99 -3.13
C SER A 99 1.41 -15.33 -4.13
N GLN A 100 2.32 -14.38 -4.35
CA GLN A 100 3.49 -14.61 -5.17
C GLN A 100 4.30 -15.74 -4.50
N GLN A 101 4.31 -16.92 -5.12
CA GLN A 101 4.91 -18.17 -4.61
C GLN A 101 6.46 -18.13 -4.51
N GLY A 102 7.06 -16.97 -4.24
CA GLY A 102 8.51 -16.77 -4.23
C GLY A 102 9.09 -16.13 -2.96
N MET A 103 8.29 -15.48 -2.10
CA MET A 103 8.80 -14.83 -0.88
C MET A 103 7.89 -15.10 0.33
N PRO A 104 8.07 -16.26 1.01
CA PRO A 104 7.47 -16.45 2.33
C PRO A 104 8.00 -15.35 3.27
N GLY A 105 7.15 -14.41 3.66
CA GLY A 105 7.53 -13.27 4.51
C GLY A 105 6.88 -11.93 4.12
N MET A 106 6.43 -11.77 2.87
CA MET A 106 5.87 -10.49 2.40
C MET A 106 4.63 -10.05 3.19
N LYS A 107 3.75 -11.00 3.54
CA LYS A 107 2.58 -10.73 4.40
C LYS A 107 3.00 -10.26 5.80
N MET A 108 4.03 -10.88 6.38
CA MET A 108 4.53 -10.50 7.71
C MET A 108 5.13 -9.09 7.69
N MET A 109 5.92 -8.77 6.65
CA MET A 109 6.47 -7.43 6.45
C MET A 109 5.38 -6.35 6.35
N MET A 110 4.27 -6.64 5.66
CA MET A 110 3.13 -5.73 5.54
C MET A 110 2.46 -5.40 6.89
N TYR A 111 2.48 -6.31 7.87
CA TYR A 111 1.96 -6.05 9.22
C TYR A 111 3.00 -5.44 10.16
N ILE A 112 4.30 -5.71 9.96
CA ILE A 112 5.39 -5.11 10.74
C ILE A 112 5.52 -3.61 10.45
N PHE A 113 5.34 -3.19 9.19
CA PHE A 113 5.48 -1.79 8.79
C PHE A 113 4.56 -0.82 9.56
N PRO A 114 3.22 -1.01 9.64
CA PRO A 114 2.36 -0.12 10.41
C PRO A 114 2.65 -0.15 11.91
N PHE A 115 3.13 -1.28 12.43
CA PHE A 115 3.59 -1.37 13.81
C PHE A 115 4.82 -0.48 14.03
N MET A 116 5.84 -0.54 13.17
CA MET A 116 7.00 0.35 13.24
C MET A 116 6.62 1.83 13.07
N MET A 117 5.69 2.12 12.16
CA MET A 117 5.21 3.48 11.91
C MET A 117 4.50 4.06 13.13
N LEU A 118 3.84 3.24 13.95
CA LEU A 118 3.26 3.65 15.23
C LEU A 118 4.32 4.28 16.14
N PHE A 119 5.50 3.64 16.30
CA PHE A 119 6.58 4.17 17.15
C PHE A 119 7.13 5.49 16.61
N PHE A 120 7.26 5.61 15.30
CA PHE A 120 7.77 6.84 14.68
C PHE A 120 6.76 8.00 14.72
N MET A 121 5.48 7.72 14.44
CA MET A 121 4.44 8.74 14.33
C MET A 121 3.89 9.21 15.69
N ASN A 122 4.20 8.51 16.78
CA ASN A 122 3.75 8.90 18.11
C ASN A 122 4.30 10.27 18.54
N SER A 123 5.48 10.66 18.03
CA SER A 123 6.09 11.96 18.31
C SER A 123 5.79 13.02 17.23
N LEU A 124 4.90 12.73 16.27
CA LEU A 124 4.52 13.65 15.19
C LEU A 124 3.18 14.36 15.48
N PRO A 125 2.84 15.43 14.74
CA PRO A 125 1.58 16.15 14.93
C PRO A 125 0.35 15.24 14.83
N ALA A 126 -0.59 15.40 15.77
CA ALA A 126 -1.86 14.68 15.84
C ALA A 126 -2.68 14.85 14.56
N GLY A 127 -2.64 16.03 13.94
CA GLY A 127 -3.31 16.29 12.66
C GLY A 127 -2.83 15.38 11.53
N LEU A 128 -1.54 15.04 11.51
CA LEU A 128 -0.98 14.11 10.54
C LEU A 128 -1.51 12.69 10.77
N SER A 129 -1.47 12.20 12.01
CA SER A 129 -2.00 10.87 12.37
C SER A 129 -3.51 10.77 12.10
N TYR A 130 -4.27 11.82 12.40
CA TYR A 130 -5.70 11.90 12.12
C TYR A 130 -6.01 11.89 10.62
N TYR A 131 -5.23 12.62 9.81
CA TYR A 131 -5.35 12.58 8.35
C TYR A 131 -5.19 11.15 7.82
N TYR A 132 -4.16 10.42 8.26
CA TYR A 132 -3.96 9.03 7.81
C TYR A 132 -5.08 8.10 8.27
N LEU A 133 -5.59 8.29 9.49
CA LEU A 133 -6.76 7.55 9.97
C LEU A 133 -7.97 7.77 9.03
N LEU A 134 -8.31 9.02 8.72
CA LEU A 134 -9.40 9.33 7.80
C LEU A 134 -9.15 8.78 6.40
N ALA A 135 -7.94 8.96 5.86
CA ALA A 135 -7.58 8.47 4.53
C ALA A 135 -7.71 6.94 4.44
N ASN A 136 -7.29 6.20 5.47
CA ASN A 136 -7.46 4.76 5.55
C ASN A 136 -8.95 4.38 5.60
N MET A 137 -9.75 5.05 6.43
CA MET A 137 -11.18 4.77 6.53
C MET A 137 -11.92 5.01 5.22
N ILE A 138 -11.62 6.13 4.54
CA ILE A 138 -12.16 6.44 3.21
C ILE A 138 -11.70 5.39 2.20
N SER A 139 -10.43 4.99 2.23
CA SER A 139 -9.90 3.97 1.31
C SER A 139 -10.56 2.60 1.51
N ILE A 140 -10.78 2.20 2.77
CA ILE A 140 -11.50 0.97 3.10
C ILE A 140 -12.95 1.05 2.59
N LEU A 141 -13.62 2.18 2.83
CA LEU A 141 -14.99 2.40 2.37
C LEU A 141 -15.07 2.34 0.84
N GLN A 142 -14.21 3.10 0.14
CA GLN A 142 -14.11 3.09 -1.32
C GLN A 142 -13.87 1.68 -1.84
N MET A 143 -12.89 0.96 -1.30
CA MET A 143 -12.56 -0.39 -1.76
C MET A 143 -13.71 -1.38 -1.53
N THR A 144 -14.44 -1.23 -0.43
CA THR A 144 -15.61 -2.07 -0.11
C THR A 144 -16.78 -1.75 -1.04
N LEU A 145 -17.06 -0.47 -1.27
CA LEU A 145 -18.08 -0.02 -2.23
C LEU A 145 -17.75 -0.45 -3.66
N PHE A 146 -16.52 -0.26 -4.12
CA PHE A 146 -16.09 -0.69 -5.45
C PHE A 146 -16.28 -2.19 -5.63
N LYS A 147 -15.87 -2.99 -4.64
CA LYS A 147 -16.03 -4.44 -4.68
C LYS A 147 -17.51 -4.85 -4.76
N HIS A 148 -18.38 -4.22 -3.98
CA HIS A 148 -19.79 -4.63 -3.92
C HIS A 148 -20.66 -4.05 -5.04
N LEU A 149 -20.32 -2.88 -5.59
CA LEU A 149 -21.15 -2.18 -6.57
C LEU A 149 -20.67 -2.30 -8.02
N PHE A 150 -19.36 -2.45 -8.24
CA PHE A 150 -18.77 -2.34 -9.59
C PHE A 150 -18.05 -3.61 -10.07
N VAL A 151 -17.69 -4.53 -9.17
CA VAL A 151 -16.91 -5.72 -9.51
C VAL A 151 -17.85 -6.91 -9.70
N ASP A 152 -18.11 -7.23 -10.96
CA ASP A 152 -18.89 -8.40 -11.35
C ASP A 152 -17.93 -9.59 -11.59
N GLU A 153 -17.74 -10.42 -10.55
CA GLU A 153 -16.70 -11.47 -10.53
C GLU A 153 -16.86 -12.47 -11.69
N ASP A 154 -18.11 -12.81 -12.05
CA ASP A 154 -18.41 -13.75 -13.13
C ASP A 154 -18.03 -13.20 -14.50
N LYS A 155 -18.31 -11.92 -14.74
CA LYS A 155 -17.95 -11.25 -16.00
C LYS A 155 -16.44 -11.14 -16.15
N ILE A 156 -15.73 -10.80 -15.07
CA ILE A 156 -14.26 -10.71 -15.06
C ILE A 156 -13.67 -12.10 -15.32
N ARG A 157 -14.18 -13.15 -14.67
CA ARG A 157 -13.70 -14.52 -14.88
C ARG A 157 -13.93 -14.99 -16.31
N ALA A 158 -15.10 -14.70 -16.88
CA ALA A 158 -15.40 -15.01 -18.28
C ALA A 158 -14.44 -14.28 -19.23
N GLN A 159 -14.15 -13.00 -19.00
CA GLN A 159 -13.18 -12.24 -19.78
C GLN A 159 -11.75 -12.81 -19.66
N LEU A 160 -11.33 -13.22 -18.47
CA LEU A 160 -10.01 -13.84 -18.26
C LEU A 160 -9.89 -15.18 -19.00
N LEU A 161 -10.94 -16.01 -18.95
CA LEU A 161 -10.99 -17.28 -19.70
C LEU A 161 -10.99 -17.06 -21.21
N GLN A 162 -11.70 -16.04 -21.71
CA GLN A 162 -11.66 -15.65 -23.12
C GLN A 162 -10.26 -15.16 -23.52
N ASN A 163 -9.66 -14.27 -22.74
CA ASN A 163 -8.31 -13.75 -22.98
C ASN A 163 -7.27 -14.87 -23.01
N MET A 164 -7.40 -15.88 -22.16
CA MET A 164 -6.52 -17.06 -22.17
C MET A 164 -6.70 -17.94 -23.42
N LYS A 165 -7.90 -17.97 -24.02
CA LYS A 165 -8.18 -18.69 -25.26
C LYS A 165 -7.69 -17.92 -26.50
N THR A 166 -7.71 -16.59 -26.46
CA THR A 166 -7.24 -15.76 -27.57
C THR A 166 -5.73 -15.48 -27.46
N PRO A 167 -4.88 -15.98 -28.38
CA PRO A 167 -3.46 -15.66 -28.34
C PRO A 167 -3.26 -14.17 -28.65
N LYS A 168 -2.79 -13.39 -27.66
CA LYS A 168 -2.39 -12.00 -27.90
C LYS A 168 -1.17 -11.97 -28.84
N LYS A 169 -1.24 -11.17 -29.90
CA LYS A 169 -0.10 -10.91 -30.78
C LYS A 169 1.05 -10.30 -29.96
N LYS A 170 2.23 -10.93 -30.01
CA LYS A 170 3.45 -10.40 -29.36
C LYS A 170 3.75 -9.00 -29.92
N SER A 171 4.12 -8.06 -29.05
CA SER A 171 4.56 -6.72 -29.48
C SER A 171 5.87 -6.81 -30.27
N ARG A 172 6.08 -5.91 -31.26
CA ARG A 172 7.32 -5.84 -32.06
C ARG A 172 8.58 -5.75 -31.19
N TRP A 173 8.51 -5.07 -30.06
CA TRP A 173 9.64 -4.96 -29.13
C TRP A 173 9.94 -6.29 -28.41
N GLN A 174 8.90 -7.04 -28.05
CA GLN A 174 9.06 -8.37 -27.43
C GLN A 174 9.67 -9.37 -28.41
N GLN A 175 9.27 -9.31 -29.69
CA GLN A 175 9.87 -10.15 -30.75
C GLN A 175 11.37 -9.86 -30.90
N ARG A 176 11.76 -8.58 -30.92
CA ARG A 176 13.17 -8.18 -30.98
C ARG A 176 14.00 -8.69 -29.79
N ILE A 177 13.48 -8.61 -28.56
CA ILE A 177 14.20 -9.14 -27.39
C ILE A 177 14.36 -10.66 -27.47
N GLU A 178 13.34 -11.37 -27.94
CA GLU A 178 13.38 -12.84 -28.06
C GLU A 178 14.36 -13.28 -29.16
N GLU A 179 14.43 -12.53 -30.27
CA GLU A 179 15.45 -12.73 -31.32
C GLU A 179 16.86 -12.51 -30.79
N MET A 180 17.11 -11.41 -30.05
CA MET A 180 18.40 -11.14 -29.43
C MET A 180 18.81 -12.23 -28.43
N GLN A 181 17.87 -12.73 -27.61
CA GLN A 181 18.14 -13.84 -26.68
C GLN A 181 18.46 -15.15 -27.42
N LYS A 182 17.75 -15.45 -28.52
CA LYS A 182 18.03 -16.63 -29.34
C LYS A 182 19.41 -16.54 -29.99
N GLN A 183 19.79 -15.37 -30.49
CA GLN A 183 21.12 -15.13 -31.07
C GLN A 183 22.23 -15.29 -30.02
N GLN A 184 22.06 -14.73 -28.81
CA GLN A 184 23.01 -14.93 -27.71
C GLN A 184 23.15 -16.40 -27.32
N ASN A 185 22.04 -17.13 -27.19
CA ASN A 185 22.09 -18.56 -26.83
C ASN A 185 22.71 -19.42 -27.93
N ALA A 186 22.51 -19.07 -29.21
CA ALA A 186 23.15 -19.75 -30.34
C ALA A 186 24.66 -19.47 -30.39
N ALA A 187 25.07 -18.23 -30.12
CA ALA A 187 26.49 -17.86 -30.02
C ALA A 187 27.19 -18.52 -28.83
N ARG A 188 26.48 -18.77 -27.73
CA ARG A 188 27.01 -19.44 -26.52
C ARG A 188 27.09 -20.97 -26.64
N ARG A 189 26.47 -21.55 -27.67
CA ARG A 189 26.48 -23.00 -28.00
C ARG A 189 27.50 -23.35 -29.09
N ARG A 190 28.15 -22.37 -29.70
CA ARG A 190 29.31 -22.53 -30.58
C ARG A 190 30.58 -22.25 -29.79
#